data_AF-A0ABD1TDL8-F1
#
_entry.id   AF-A0ABD1TDL8-F1
#
_cell.length_a   1.000
_cell.length_b   1.000
_cell.length_c   1.000
_cell.angle_alpha   90.00
_cell.angle_beta   90.00
_cell.angle_gamma   90.00
#
_symmetry.space_group_name_H-M   'P 1'
#
loop_
_entity.id
_entity.type
_entity.pdbx_description
1 polymer ?
#
loop_
_entity_poly.entity_id
_entity_poly.type
_entity_poly.pdbx_seq_one_letter_code
_entity_poly.pdbx_strand_id
1 'polypeptide(L)'
;MNLPFFNAYLDSVGAPNFQSGCNYATGGSTILAAKANSISPFSFGIQVTQFIRFKARVFELLEKDKRQRKFLPSKNSFTQGLYKFDIGQNDNDAAFSSKSEDQVVALIPTILSELETGLQVFYPFF
;
A
#
# COMPACT_ATOMS: atom_id res chain seq x y z
N MET A 1 -5.84 21.09 -5.20
CA MET A 1 -6.43 19.97 -4.42
C MET A 1 -6.23 20.28 -2.94
N ASN A 2 -7.30 20.53 -2.18
CA ASN A 2 -7.25 20.87 -0.74
C ASN A 2 -7.62 19.66 0.12
N LEU A 3 -6.86 18.58 0.04
CA LEU A 3 -7.04 17.42 0.93
C LEU A 3 -5.91 17.42 1.97
N PRO A 4 -6.20 17.08 3.24
CA PRO A 4 -5.18 16.96 4.26
C PRO A 4 -4.16 15.85 3.90
N PHE A 5 -2.89 16.07 4.22
CA PHE A 5 -1.83 15.10 4.00
C PHE A 5 -2.06 13.82 4.82
N PHE A 6 -1.71 12.66 4.25
CA PHE A 6 -1.70 11.38 4.95
C PHE A 6 -0.42 11.21 5.74
N ASN A 7 -0.50 10.57 6.91
CA ASN A 7 0.69 10.19 7.67
C ASN A 7 1.32 8.93 7.07
N ALA A 8 2.65 8.86 7.08
CA ALA A 8 3.35 7.65 6.69
C ALA A 8 3.05 6.52 7.68
N TYR A 9 2.92 5.28 7.19
CA TYR A 9 2.69 4.12 8.05
C TYR A 9 3.79 3.93 9.13
N LEU A 10 5.03 4.34 8.83
CA LEU A 10 6.19 4.17 9.71
C LEU A 10 6.42 5.30 10.72
N ASP A 11 5.62 6.37 10.71
CA ASP A 11 5.76 7.46 11.68
C ASP A 11 5.29 7.00 13.07
N SER A 12 6.16 6.31 13.81
CA SER A 12 5.89 5.82 15.16
C SER A 12 6.88 6.38 16.18
N VAL A 13 6.81 7.69 16.41
CA VAL A 13 7.25 8.35 17.65
C VAL A 13 6.55 9.73 17.73
N GLY A 14 5.45 9.83 18.49
CA GLY A 14 4.76 11.12 18.74
C GLY A 14 3.25 11.20 18.48
N ALA A 15 2.61 10.08 18.09
CA ALA A 15 1.19 9.94 17.73
C ALA A 15 0.77 10.66 16.43
N PRO A 16 0.71 9.95 15.28
CA PRO A 16 0.05 10.48 14.11
C PRO A 16 -1.47 10.41 14.28
N ASN A 17 -2.15 11.46 13.84
CA ASN A 17 -3.59 11.48 13.66
C ASN A 17 -3.95 10.91 12.28
N PHE A 18 -4.36 9.65 12.22
CA PHE A 18 -4.74 8.94 11.01
C PHE A 18 -6.20 9.16 10.57
N GLN A 19 -6.91 10.15 11.13
CA GLN A 19 -8.29 10.45 10.71
C GLN A 19 -8.42 10.69 9.21
N SER A 20 -7.40 11.31 8.62
CA SER A 20 -7.39 11.60 7.18
C SER A 20 -6.96 10.41 6.33
N GLY A 21 -6.37 9.37 6.92
CA GLY A 21 -5.81 8.22 6.19
C GLY A 21 -4.32 8.02 6.44
N CYS A 22 -3.75 7.07 5.68
CA CYS A 22 -2.37 6.62 5.80
C CYS A 22 -1.75 6.39 4.41
N ASN A 23 -0.49 6.76 4.24
CA ASN A 23 0.28 6.53 3.02
C ASN A 23 1.21 5.32 3.20
N TYR A 24 1.05 4.33 2.31
CA TYR A 24 1.87 3.12 2.24
C TYR A 24 2.85 3.13 1.05
N ALA A 25 2.73 4.11 0.15
CA ALA A 25 3.58 4.19 -1.03
C ALA A 25 5.03 4.47 -0.63
N THR A 26 5.95 3.75 -1.27
CA THR A 26 7.39 3.98 -1.12
C THR A 26 8.02 4.18 -2.50
N GLY A 27 8.95 5.12 -2.60
CA GLY A 27 9.71 5.35 -3.84
C GLY A 27 10.51 4.10 -4.24
N GLY A 28 10.56 3.79 -5.54
CA GLY A 28 11.26 2.60 -6.05
C GLY A 28 10.53 1.27 -5.81
N SER A 29 9.29 1.29 -5.28
CA SER A 29 8.49 0.09 -5.09
C SER A 29 7.97 -0.48 -6.41
N THR A 30 8.00 -1.81 -6.50
CA THR A 30 7.51 -2.59 -7.64
C THR A 30 6.24 -3.36 -7.29
N ILE A 31 5.49 -3.78 -8.29
CA ILE A 31 4.39 -4.74 -8.15
C ILE A 31 4.96 -6.10 -7.76
N LEU A 32 5.97 -6.56 -8.52
CA LEU A 32 6.63 -7.83 -8.26
C LEU A 32 7.34 -7.83 -6.90
N ALA A 33 7.41 -9.00 -6.28
CA ALA A 33 8.08 -9.20 -5.00
C ALA A 33 9.52 -8.66 -5.02
N ALA A 34 9.87 -7.94 -3.96
CA ALA A 34 11.20 -7.39 -3.79
C ALA A 34 12.25 -8.51 -3.67
N LYS A 35 13.38 -8.31 -4.32
CA LYS A 35 14.57 -9.17 -4.25
C LYS A 35 15.67 -8.46 -3.47
N ALA A 36 16.75 -9.17 -3.16
CA ALA A 36 17.88 -8.62 -2.40
C ALA A 36 18.49 -7.34 -3.03
N ASN A 37 18.37 -7.18 -4.35
CA ASN A 37 18.85 -6.02 -5.09
C ASN A 37 17.75 -5.03 -5.49
N SER A 38 16.53 -5.16 -4.96
CA SER A 38 15.45 -4.21 -5.20
C SER A 38 15.74 -2.88 -4.50
N ILE A 39 15.38 -1.78 -5.17
CA ILE A 39 15.53 -0.42 -4.63
C ILE A 39 14.69 -0.23 -3.37
N SER A 40 13.47 -0.78 -3.38
CA SER A 40 12.55 -0.76 -2.25
C SER A 40 12.20 -2.17 -1.81
N PRO A 41 12.21 -2.46 -0.49
CA PRO A 41 11.71 -3.72 0.03
C PRO A 41 10.17 -3.77 0.12
N PHE A 42 9.48 -2.65 -0.14
CA PHE A 42 8.04 -2.52 0.04
C PHE A 42 7.30 -2.69 -1.29
N SER A 43 7.29 -3.91 -1.83
CA SER A 43 6.51 -4.24 -3.03
C SER A 43 5.00 -4.02 -2.81
N PHE A 44 4.21 -4.04 -3.88
CA PHE A 44 2.77 -3.86 -3.82
C PHE A 44 2.10 -4.80 -2.79
N GLY A 45 2.43 -6.10 -2.82
CA GLY A 45 1.91 -7.06 -1.84
C GLY A 45 2.25 -6.71 -0.38
N ILE A 46 3.43 -6.14 -0.13
CA ILE A 46 3.82 -5.67 1.21
C ILE A 46 2.99 -4.44 1.60
N GLN A 47 2.79 -3.48 0.70
CA GLN A 47 1.95 -2.29 0.95
C GLN A 47 0.50 -2.69 1.26
N VAL A 48 -0.07 -3.64 0.52
CA VAL A 48 -1.40 -4.21 0.81
C VAL A 48 -1.43 -4.87 2.19
N THR A 49 -0.40 -5.66 2.53
CA THR A 49 -0.29 -6.32 3.84
C THR A 49 -0.20 -5.30 4.99
N GLN A 50 0.53 -4.20 4.79
CA GLN A 50 0.61 -3.10 5.77
C GLN A 50 -0.76 -2.46 6.00
N PHE A 51 -1.54 -2.23 4.94
CA PHE A 51 -2.90 -1.73 5.06
C PHE A 51 -3.80 -2.69 5.85
N ILE A 52 -3.79 -3.99 5.54
CA ILE A 52 -4.59 -5.00 6.24
C ILE A 52 -4.24 -5.02 7.73
N ARG A 53 -2.94 -5.01 8.05
CA ARG A 53 -2.45 -4.96 9.43
C ARG A 53 -2.89 -3.68 10.14
N PHE A 54 -2.80 -2.54 9.47
CA PHE A 54 -3.26 -1.26 10.02
C PHE A 54 -4.75 -1.29 10.32
N LYS A 55 -5.59 -1.74 9.38
CA LYS A 55 -7.04 -1.88 9.57
C LYS A 55 -7.37 -2.75 10.78
N ALA A 56 -6.76 -3.94 10.88
CA ALA A 56 -6.96 -4.85 12.01
C ALA A 56 -6.56 -4.20 13.34
N ARG A 57 -5.42 -3.50 13.37
CA ARG A 57 -4.93 -2.82 14.57
C ARG A 57 -5.84 -1.66 14.98
N VAL A 58 -6.37 -0.89 14.04
CA VAL A 58 -7.34 0.18 14.32
C VAL A 58 -8.59 -0.40 14.97
N PHE A 59 -9.12 -1.51 14.45
CA PHE A 59 -10.34 -2.12 15.00
C PHE A 59 -10.13 -2.59 16.44
N GLU A 60 -9.02 -3.27 16.70
CA GLU A 60 -8.64 -3.73 18.04
C GLU A 60 -8.49 -2.56 19.02
N LEU A 61 -7.81 -1.48 18.62
CA LEU A 61 -7.58 -0.32 19.47
C LEU A 61 -8.86 0.45 19.79
N LEU A 62 -9.77 0.57 18.82
CA LEU A 62 -11.07 1.23 19.01
C LEU A 62 -12.00 0.45 19.95
N GLU A 63 -11.87 -0.87 20.00
CA GLU A 63 -12.60 -1.72 20.95
C GLU A 63 -12.02 -1.61 22.37
N LYS A 64 -10.70 -1.50 22.49
CA LYS A 64 -10.01 -1.39 23.78
C LYS A 64 -10.14 -0.02 24.44
N ASP A 65 -10.05 1.07 23.67
CA ASP A 65 -10.13 2.44 24.22
C ASP A 65 -10.85 3.39 23.26
N LYS A 66 -12.04 3.86 23.68
CA LYS A 66 -12.85 4.80 22.90
C LYS A 66 -12.15 6.14 22.64
N ARG A 67 -11.15 6.54 23.45
CA ARG A 67 -10.37 7.77 23.23
C ARG A 67 -9.54 7.71 21.95
N GLN A 68 -9.25 6.51 21.45
CA GLN A 68 -8.54 6.31 20.18
C GLN A 68 -9.31 6.87 18.98
N ARG A 69 -10.63 7.06 19.10
CA ARG A 69 -11.45 7.75 18.08
C ARG A 69 -11.00 9.18 17.80
N LYS A 70 -10.16 9.79 18.65
CA LYS A 70 -9.58 11.12 18.36
C LYS A 70 -8.49 11.06 17.29
N PHE A 71 -7.85 9.90 17.12
CA PHE A 71 -6.64 9.75 16.30
C PHE A 71 -6.78 8.70 15.20
N LEU A 72 -7.71 7.75 15.33
CA LEU A 72 -7.89 6.64 14.41
C LEU A 72 -9.18 6.75 13.60
N PRO A 73 -9.18 6.34 12.33
CA PRO A 73 -10.37 6.37 11.48
C PRO A 73 -11.43 5.41 12.02
N SER A 74 -12.70 5.71 11.76
CA SER A 74 -13.81 4.84 12.16
C SER A 74 -13.82 3.54 11.34
N LYS A 75 -14.54 2.50 11.81
CA LYS A 75 -14.70 1.26 11.03
C LYS A 75 -15.33 1.53 9.64
N ASN A 76 -16.31 2.43 9.55
CA ASN A 76 -16.96 2.83 8.30
C ASN A 76 -16.02 3.58 7.33
N SER A 77 -14.99 4.24 7.85
CA SER A 77 -14.01 4.93 7.02
C SER A 77 -13.25 3.97 6.10
N PHE A 78 -13.18 2.68 6.45
CA PHE A 78 -12.55 1.65 5.60
C PHE A 78 -13.46 1.11 4.49
N THR A 79 -14.77 1.33 4.56
CA THR A 79 -15.70 0.94 3.48
C THR A 79 -16.00 2.12 2.55
N GLN A 80 -15.84 3.35 3.04
CA GLN A 80 -16.10 4.59 2.28
C GLN A 80 -14.84 5.32 1.84
N GLY A 81 -13.66 4.80 2.20
CA GLY A 81 -12.37 5.43 1.92
C GLY A 81 -12.09 5.51 0.42
N LEU A 82 -11.35 6.56 0.02
CA LEU A 82 -10.78 6.65 -1.32
C LEU A 82 -9.41 5.97 -1.32
N TYR A 83 -9.26 4.95 -2.16
CA TYR A 83 -8.02 4.20 -2.31
C TYR A 83 -7.37 4.53 -3.64
N LYS A 84 -6.07 4.85 -3.60
CA LYS A 84 -5.28 5.22 -4.78
C LYS A 84 -4.07 4.30 -4.88
N PHE A 85 -3.86 3.80 -6.09
CA PHE A 85 -2.73 2.95 -6.44
C PHE A 85 -2.02 3.59 -7.63
N ASP A 86 -0.73 3.85 -7.48
CA ASP A 86 0.15 4.30 -8.55
C ASP A 86 1.44 3.48 -8.43
N ILE A 87 1.53 2.43 -9.25
CA ILE A 87 2.57 1.41 -9.16
C ILE A 87 2.72 0.68 -10.50
N GLY A 88 3.90 0.09 -10.75
CA GLY A 88 4.21 -0.66 -11.97
C GLY A 88 5.26 0.01 -12.86
N GLN A 89 5.45 1.33 -12.76
CA GLN A 89 6.45 2.05 -13.54
C GLN A 89 7.87 1.59 -13.18
N ASN A 90 8.15 1.39 -11.89
CA ASN A 90 9.44 0.87 -11.44
C ASN A 90 9.70 -0.57 -11.91
N ASP A 91 8.66 -1.39 -12.12
CA ASP A 91 8.82 -2.74 -12.69
C ASP A 91 9.33 -2.64 -14.14
N ASN A 92 8.75 -1.73 -14.92
CA ASN A 92 9.17 -1.48 -16.30
C ASN A 92 10.58 -0.89 -16.33
N ASP A 93 10.86 0.15 -15.54
CA ASP A 93 12.18 0.79 -15.49
C ASP A 93 13.27 -0.21 -15.11
N ALA A 94 13.03 -1.05 -14.10
CA ALA A 94 13.95 -2.10 -13.70
C ALA A 94 14.12 -3.16 -14.80
N ALA A 95 13.05 -3.56 -15.49
CA ALA A 95 13.12 -4.54 -16.57
C ALA A 95 13.91 -4.00 -17.78
N PHE A 96 13.60 -2.78 -18.25
CA PHE A 96 14.31 -2.14 -19.37
C PHE A 96 15.78 -1.86 -19.08
N SER A 97 16.19 -1.74 -17.81
CA SER A 97 17.61 -1.58 -17.47
C SER A 97 18.47 -2.82 -17.78
N SER A 98 17.85 -3.98 -18.03
CA SER A 98 18.58 -5.27 -18.13
C SER A 98 18.02 -6.28 -19.14
N LYS A 99 16.97 -5.93 -19.89
CA LYS A 99 16.24 -6.85 -20.79
C LYS A 99 15.97 -6.22 -22.15
N SER A 100 15.75 -7.07 -23.18
CA SER A 100 15.23 -6.61 -24.47
C SER A 100 13.74 -6.26 -24.39
N GLU A 101 13.23 -5.50 -25.35
CA GLU A 101 11.81 -5.14 -25.43
C GLU A 101 10.90 -6.37 -25.40
N ASP A 102 11.17 -7.39 -26.22
CA ASP A 102 10.38 -8.64 -26.23
C ASP A 102 10.33 -9.32 -24.84
N GLN A 103 11.45 -9.29 -24.11
CA GLN A 103 11.52 -9.84 -22.77
C GLN A 103 10.73 -9.00 -21.76
N VAL A 104 10.69 -7.68 -21.92
CA VAL A 104 9.87 -6.79 -21.08
C VAL A 104 8.39 -7.01 -21.38
N VAL A 105 8.00 -7.06 -22.66
CA VAL A 105 6.62 -7.36 -23.09
C VAL A 105 6.16 -8.71 -22.52
N ALA A 106 7.03 -9.72 -22.52
CA ALA A 106 6.73 -11.03 -21.93
C ALA A 106 6.55 -11.01 -20.40
N LEU A 107 7.03 -9.98 -19.68
CA LEU A 107 6.84 -9.82 -18.24
C LEU A 107 5.51 -9.15 -17.87
N ILE A 108 4.92 -8.36 -18.77
CA ILE A 108 3.69 -7.60 -18.51
C ILE A 108 2.56 -8.50 -17.97
N PRO A 109 2.27 -9.69 -18.53
CA PRO A 109 1.22 -10.56 -17.99
C PRO A 109 1.45 -10.95 -16.53
N THR A 110 2.70 -11.23 -16.15
CA THR A 110 3.06 -11.57 -14.76
C THR A 110 2.87 -10.38 -13.82
N ILE A 111 3.28 -9.18 -14.25
CA ILE A 111 3.09 -7.94 -13.49
C ILE A 111 1.60 -7.69 -13.26
N LEU A 112 0.77 -7.83 -14.31
CA LEU A 112 -0.68 -7.65 -14.21
C LEU A 112 -1.34 -8.71 -13.32
N SER A 113 -0.91 -9.96 -13.38
CA SER A 113 -1.44 -11.04 -12.53
C SER A 113 -1.13 -10.79 -11.04
N GLU A 114 0.06 -10.27 -10.72
CA GLU A 114 0.44 -9.95 -9.34
C GLU A 114 -0.31 -8.70 -8.84
N LEU A 115 -0.52 -7.70 -9.70
CA LEU A 115 -1.36 -6.54 -9.41
C LEU A 115 -2.80 -6.98 -9.12
N GLU A 116 -3.38 -7.83 -9.97
CA GLU A 116 -4.71 -8.36 -9.77
C GLU A 116 -4.82 -9.14 -8.46
N THR A 117 -3.84 -10.00 -8.17
CA THR A 117 -3.79 -10.76 -6.91
C THR A 117 -3.77 -9.84 -5.69
N GLY A 118 -2.92 -8.81 -5.69
CA GLY A 118 -2.87 -7.86 -4.58
C GLY A 118 -4.16 -7.03 -4.44
N LEU A 119 -4.80 -6.66 -5.56
CA LEU A 119 -6.11 -6.00 -5.54
C LEU A 119 -7.22 -6.93 -5.03
N GLN A 120 -7.21 -8.21 -5.40
CA GLN A 120 -8.15 -9.22 -4.92
C GLN A 120 -7.96 -9.52 -3.43
N VAL A 121 -6.74 -9.43 -2.90
CA VAL A 121 -6.47 -9.51 -1.45
C VAL A 121 -6.93 -8.24 -0.74
N PHE A 122 -6.88 -7.09 -1.42
CA PHE A 122 -7.34 -5.82 -0.89
C PHE A 122 -8.88 -5.71 -0.86
N TYR A 123 -9.57 -6.24 -1.88
CA TYR A 123 -11.02 -6.17 -2.08
C TYR A 123 -11.95 -6.92 -1.09
N PRO A 124 -11.61 -8.06 -0.43
CA PRO A 124 -12.53 -8.79 0.45
C PRO A 124 -12.83 -8.02 1.74
N PHE A 125 -12.20 -6.85 1.90
CA PHE A 125 -12.28 -6.00 3.07
C PHE A 125 -13.17 -4.77 2.87
N PHE A 126 -13.93 -4.71 1.76
CA PHE A 126 -15.03 -3.76 1.55
C PHE A 126 -16.39 -4.34 1.95
#